data_AF-A0A3C0VRK8-F1
#
_entry.id   AF-A0A3C0VRK8-F1
#
_cell.length_a   1.000
_cell.length_b   1.000
_cell.length_c   1.000
_cell.angle_alpha   90.00
_cell.angle_beta   90.00
_cell.angle_gamma   90.00
#
_symmetry.space_group_name_H-M   'P 1'
#
loop_
_entity.id
_entity.type
_entity.pdbx_description
1 polymer ?
#
loop_
_entity_poly.entity_id
_entity_poly.type
_entity_poly.pdbx_seq_one_letter_code
_entity_poly.pdbx_strand_id
1 'polypeptide(L)'
;MDMKIVKTENKLCSCCMEEHEVKTVLVKEKTTYKKKAIEYNATYMFCDKADELYMEEGQIQENDISLKDAYRISEKLLTSKQIYDIRKKYGISQKDLCILLGWGVKTITRYESHQVQDRAHDMILKKIDQDPEWFLELLEESKEKIQPSSYENYKKKAVSFALSSSKDRILKIKAFVASVSV
;
A
#
# COMPACT_ATOMS: atom_id res chain seq x y z
N MET A 1 27.02 -13.72 7.49
CA MET A 1 25.74 -13.12 7.07
C MET A 1 25.61 -13.36 5.59
N ASP A 2 24.52 -13.98 5.14
CA ASP A 2 24.27 -14.10 3.70
C ASP A 2 23.79 -12.74 3.19
N MET A 3 24.69 -12.05 2.48
CA MET A 3 24.41 -10.76 1.87
C MET A 3 24.35 -10.92 0.36
N LYS A 4 23.27 -10.45 -0.26
CA LYS A 4 23.16 -10.40 -1.73
C LYS A 4 23.38 -8.97 -2.20
N ILE A 5 24.40 -8.75 -3.03
CA ILE A 5 24.61 -7.44 -3.66
C ILE A 5 23.48 -7.18 -4.66
N VAL A 6 22.83 -6.02 -4.52
CA VAL A 6 21.70 -5.57 -5.36
C VAL A 6 22.16 -4.51 -6.35
N LYS A 7 23.02 -3.59 -5.90
CA LYS A 7 23.52 -2.47 -6.69
C LYS A 7 24.93 -2.13 -6.22
N THR A 8 25.72 -1.57 -7.12
CA THR A 8 27.05 -1.06 -6.86
C THR A 8 27.19 0.29 -7.55
N GLU A 9 27.66 1.31 -6.85
CA GLU A 9 27.87 2.65 -7.42
C GLU A 9 29.05 3.36 -6.78
N ASN A 10 29.77 4.19 -7.55
CA ASN A 10 30.83 5.03 -7.02
C ASN A 10 30.23 6.34 -6.49
N LYS A 11 30.44 6.62 -5.20
CA LYS A 11 29.93 7.81 -4.52
C LYS A 11 30.77 8.16 -3.30
N LEU A 12 30.56 9.36 -2.76
CA LEU A 12 31.06 9.71 -1.42
C LEU A 12 30.36 8.83 -0.38
N CYS A 13 31.13 7.97 0.29
CA CYS A 13 30.62 7.09 1.33
C CYS A 13 30.39 7.87 2.63
N SER A 14 29.15 7.91 3.13
CA SER A 14 28.82 8.59 4.38
C SER A 14 29.33 7.87 5.64
N CYS A 15 29.79 6.62 5.51
CA CYS A 15 30.40 5.87 6.61
C CYS A 15 31.88 6.26 6.81
N CYS A 16 32.71 6.19 5.75
CA CYS A 16 34.15 6.46 5.88
C CYS A 16 34.60 7.83 5.34
N MET A 17 33.67 8.64 4.79
CA MET A 17 33.92 9.97 4.23
C MET A 17 34.91 10.01 3.04
N GLU A 18 35.02 8.91 2.30
CA GLU A 18 35.86 8.82 1.10
C GLU A 18 35.01 8.50 -0.14
N GLU A 19 35.47 8.93 -1.32
CA GLU A 19 34.89 8.52 -2.59
C GLU A 19 35.40 7.14 -3.00
N HIS A 20 34.48 6.20 -3.16
CA HIS A 20 34.78 4.87 -3.67
C HIS A 20 33.49 4.15 -4.09
N GLU A 21 33.66 2.92 -4.57
CA GLU A 21 32.56 2.01 -4.81
C GLU A 21 31.85 1.63 -3.50
N VAL A 22 30.55 1.88 -3.42
CA VAL A 22 29.69 1.48 -2.30
C VAL A 22 28.62 0.53 -2.84
N LYS A 23 28.35 -0.55 -2.10
CA LYS A 23 27.38 -1.59 -2.48
C LYS A 23 26.07 -1.39 -1.73
N THR A 24 24.95 -1.57 -2.40
CA THR A 24 23.66 -1.81 -1.75
C THR A 24 23.46 -3.32 -1.66
N VAL A 25 23.25 -3.83 -0.45
CA VAL A 25 23.09 -5.25 -0.17
C VAL A 25 21.72 -5.56 0.42
N LEU A 26 21.19 -6.74 0.11
CA LEU A 26 20.00 -7.30 0.73
C LEU A 26 20.43 -8.29 1.80
N VAL A 27 19.93 -8.11 3.02
CA VAL A 27 20.25 -8.93 4.20
C VAL A 27 18.95 -9.48 4.76
N LYS A 28 18.95 -10.77 5.10
CA LYS A 28 17.80 -11.42 5.73
C LYS A 28 17.86 -11.20 7.24
N GLU A 29 16.90 -10.45 7.77
CA GLU A 29 16.83 -10.12 9.17
C GLU A 29 15.77 -10.90 9.91
N LYS A 30 15.99 -11.06 11.22
CA LYS A 30 15.02 -11.63 12.15
C LYS A 30 14.87 -10.70 13.34
N THR A 31 13.65 -10.29 13.62
CA THR A 31 13.36 -9.42 14.77
C THR A 31 12.04 -9.81 15.42
N THR A 32 11.76 -9.26 16.60
CA THR A 32 10.46 -9.43 17.26
C THR A 32 9.60 -8.19 17.04
N TYR A 33 8.45 -8.35 16.37
CA TYR A 33 7.48 -7.29 16.18
C TYR A 33 6.11 -7.74 16.71
N LYS A 34 5.47 -6.92 17.56
CA LYS A 34 4.20 -7.24 18.24
C LYS A 34 4.20 -8.66 18.88
N LYS A 35 5.30 -9.01 19.57
CA LYS A 35 5.52 -10.30 20.25
C LYS A 35 5.61 -11.52 19.31
N LYS A 36 5.82 -11.31 18.01
CA LYS A 36 6.06 -12.38 17.02
C LYS A 36 7.44 -12.25 16.42
N ALA A 37 8.12 -13.39 16.24
CA ALA A 37 9.35 -13.44 15.46
C ALA A 37 9.02 -13.28 13.97
N ILE A 38 9.55 -12.23 13.35
CA ILE A 38 9.35 -11.89 11.96
C ILE A 38 10.68 -11.95 11.24
N GLU A 39 10.68 -12.60 10.08
CA GLU A 39 11.80 -12.67 9.16
C GLU A 39 11.48 -11.87 7.91
N TYR A 40 12.37 -10.97 7.53
CA TYR A 40 12.16 -10.04 6.42
C TYR A 40 13.49 -9.72 5.72
N ASN A 41 13.41 -9.22 4.49
CA ASN A 41 14.59 -8.73 3.79
C ASN A 41 14.74 -7.23 4.04
N ALA A 42 15.92 -6.81 4.45
CA ALA A 42 16.29 -5.42 4.65
C ALA A 42 17.42 -5.04 3.68
N THR A 43 17.40 -3.79 3.21
CA THR A 43 18.44 -3.23 2.35
C THR A 43 19.38 -2.34 3.15
N TYR A 44 20.68 -2.48 2.90
CA TYR A 44 21.75 -1.73 3.56
C TYR A 44 22.73 -1.21 2.52
N MET A 45 23.45 -0.14 2.85
CA MET A 45 24.72 0.18 2.21
C MET A 45 25.84 -0.60 2.90
N PHE A 46 26.80 -1.06 2.12
CA PHE A 46 28.00 -1.76 2.59
C PHE A 46 29.24 -1.03 2.09
N CYS A 47 30.13 -0.68 3.03
CA CYS A 47 31.42 -0.06 2.76
C CYS A 47 32.54 -1.09 2.88
N ASP A 48 33.20 -1.44 1.77
CA ASP A 48 34.33 -2.38 1.79
C ASP A 48 35.56 -1.85 2.56
N LYS A 49 35.73 -0.52 2.66
CA LYS A 49 36.88 0.09 3.36
C LYS A 49 36.76 0.02 4.88
N ALA A 50 35.54 0.19 5.38
CA ALA A 50 35.23 0.11 6.81
C ALA A 50 34.76 -1.29 7.24
N ASP A 51 34.39 -2.15 6.28
CA ASP A 51 33.72 -3.43 6.50
C ASP A 51 32.43 -3.29 7.34
N GLU A 52 31.66 -2.23 7.06
CA GLU A 52 30.46 -1.85 7.83
C GLU A 52 29.19 -1.76 6.98
N LEU A 53 28.07 -2.18 7.58
CA LEU A 53 26.72 -1.94 7.08
C LEU A 53 26.14 -0.69 7.71
N TYR A 54 25.56 0.17 6.88
CA TYR A 54 24.86 1.37 7.31
C TYR A 54 23.60 1.61 6.47
N MET A 55 22.72 2.49 6.95
CA MET A 55 21.48 2.84 6.25
C MET A 55 21.45 4.33 5.92
N GLU A 56 20.90 4.64 4.75
CA GLU A 56 20.42 5.98 4.42
C GLU A 56 18.95 6.16 4.83
N GLU A 57 18.48 7.39 4.92
CA GLU A 57 17.12 7.71 5.39
C GLU A 57 16.02 6.94 4.62
N GLY A 58 16.17 6.81 3.30
CA GLY A 58 15.24 6.03 2.47
C GLY A 58 15.19 4.55 2.86
N GLN A 59 16.34 3.94 3.13
CA GLN A 59 16.44 2.53 3.53
C GLN A 59 15.83 2.29 4.91
N ILE A 60 15.93 3.24 5.84
CA ILE A 60 15.27 3.15 7.15
C ILE A 60 13.76 3.00 6.96
N GLN A 61 13.16 3.83 6.09
CA GLN A 61 11.72 3.78 5.80
C GLN A 61 11.32 2.50 5.06
N GLU A 62 12.10 2.09 4.05
CA GLU A 62 11.84 0.88 3.26
C GLU A 62 11.95 -0.40 4.09
N ASN A 63 12.93 -0.47 4.99
CA ASN A 63 13.12 -1.61 5.89
C ASN A 63 11.99 -1.68 6.93
N ASP A 64 11.54 -0.54 7.46
CA ASP A 64 10.39 -0.47 8.35
C ASP A 64 9.09 -0.95 7.67
N ILE A 65 8.86 -0.56 6.41
CA ILE A 65 7.75 -1.06 5.59
C ILE A 65 7.88 -2.58 5.39
N SER A 66 9.07 -3.06 5.03
CA SER A 66 9.34 -4.48 4.77
C SER A 66 9.09 -5.37 5.99
N LEU A 67 9.51 -4.92 7.18
CA LEU A 67 9.21 -5.58 8.44
C LEU A 67 7.71 -5.68 8.70
N LYS A 68 6.99 -4.56 8.51
CA LYS A 68 5.54 -4.50 8.77
C LYS A 68 4.73 -5.28 7.76
N ASP A 69 5.16 -5.35 6.51
CA ASP A 69 4.54 -6.18 5.49
C ASP A 69 4.79 -7.68 5.74
N ALA A 70 5.99 -8.07 6.17
CA ALA A 70 6.25 -9.44 6.62
C ALA A 70 5.33 -9.83 7.80
N TYR A 71 5.13 -8.92 8.76
CA TYR A 71 4.15 -9.12 9.83
C TYR A 71 2.70 -9.21 9.31
N ARG A 72 2.29 -8.35 8.37
CA ARG A 72 0.93 -8.42 7.79
C ARG A 72 0.69 -9.76 7.12
N ILE A 73 1.67 -10.27 6.38
CA ILE A 73 1.60 -11.59 5.74
C ILE A 73 1.42 -12.69 6.79
N SER A 74 2.19 -12.67 7.89
CA SER A 74 2.03 -13.67 8.95
C SER A 74 0.65 -13.62 9.62
N GLU A 75 0.04 -12.44 9.68
CA GLU A 75 -1.31 -12.23 10.23
C GLU A 75 -2.45 -12.36 9.20
N LYS A 76 -2.14 -12.66 7.93
CA LYS A 76 -3.12 -12.69 6.81
C LYS A 76 -3.84 -11.35 6.59
N LEU A 77 -3.16 -10.25 6.89
CA LEU A 77 -3.60 -8.88 6.63
C LEU A 77 -3.08 -8.40 5.27
N LEU A 78 -3.74 -7.38 4.70
CA LEU A 78 -3.29 -6.73 3.47
C LEU A 78 -1.94 -6.04 3.69
N THR A 79 -0.99 -6.22 2.77
CA THR A 79 0.28 -5.46 2.73
C THR A 79 0.05 -4.00 2.33
N SER A 80 1.02 -3.13 2.62
CA SER A 80 1.01 -1.73 2.20
C SER A 80 0.72 -1.59 0.70
N LYS A 81 1.37 -2.43 -0.11
CA LYS A 81 1.18 -2.51 -1.57
C LYS A 81 -0.23 -2.97 -1.96
N GLN A 82 -0.78 -3.99 -1.28
CA GLN A 82 -2.14 -4.45 -1.58
C GLN A 82 -3.18 -3.36 -1.28
N ILE A 83 -3.02 -2.60 -0.19
CA ILE A 83 -3.91 -1.47 0.13
C ILE A 83 -3.82 -0.39 -0.95
N TYR A 84 -2.60 -0.06 -1.39
CA TYR A 84 -2.37 0.86 -2.50
C TYR A 84 -3.03 0.36 -3.80
N ASP A 85 -2.90 -0.91 -4.13
CA ASP A 85 -3.44 -1.51 -5.35
C ASP A 85 -4.98 -1.49 -5.36
N ILE A 86 -5.62 -1.80 -4.22
CA ILE A 86 -7.08 -1.67 -4.03
C ILE A 86 -7.53 -0.24 -4.34
N ARG A 87 -6.82 0.75 -3.80
CA ARG A 87 -7.13 2.15 -4.05
C ARG A 87 -6.92 2.53 -5.53
N LYS A 88 -5.84 2.05 -6.14
CA LYS A 88 -5.51 2.34 -7.55
C LYS A 88 -6.51 1.73 -8.52
N LYS A 89 -7.12 0.59 -8.20
CA LYS A 89 -8.21 -0.02 -8.98
C LYS A 89 -9.33 0.99 -9.29
N TYR A 90 -9.74 1.76 -8.28
CA TYR A 90 -10.77 2.80 -8.43
C TYR A 90 -10.20 4.18 -8.76
N GLY A 91 -8.87 4.34 -8.72
CA GLY A 91 -8.19 5.61 -8.90
C GLY A 91 -8.46 6.62 -7.80
N ILE A 92 -8.99 6.18 -6.65
CA ILE A 92 -9.39 7.06 -5.55
C ILE A 92 -8.16 7.61 -4.80
N SER A 93 -8.24 8.84 -4.31
CA SER A 93 -7.16 9.43 -3.52
C SER A 93 -7.16 8.85 -2.08
N GLN A 94 -6.03 8.92 -1.37
CA GLN A 94 -5.97 8.48 0.03
C GLN A 94 -6.95 9.26 0.90
N LYS A 95 -7.07 10.58 0.65
CA LYS A 95 -7.98 11.48 1.36
C LYS A 95 -9.43 11.11 1.11
N ASP A 96 -9.81 10.94 -0.16
CA ASP A 96 -11.20 10.67 -0.52
C ASP A 96 -11.63 9.27 -0.07
N LEU A 97 -10.72 8.29 -0.07
CA LEU A 97 -11.01 6.98 0.51
C LEU A 97 -11.25 7.06 2.03
N CYS A 98 -10.50 7.90 2.75
CA CYS A 98 -10.77 8.15 4.17
C CYS A 98 -12.15 8.79 4.38
N ILE A 99 -12.51 9.79 3.55
CA ILE A 99 -13.83 10.45 3.60
C ILE A 99 -14.95 9.44 3.35
N LEU A 100 -14.79 8.62 2.31
CA LEU A 100 -15.75 7.59 1.90
C LEU A 100 -15.99 6.53 2.99
N LEU A 101 -14.96 6.19 3.75
CA LEU A 101 -15.05 5.21 4.85
C LEU A 101 -15.35 5.83 6.22
N GLY A 102 -15.45 7.16 6.31
CA GLY A 102 -15.59 7.86 7.59
C GLY A 102 -14.37 7.73 8.50
N TRP A 103 -13.18 7.44 7.95
CA TRP A 103 -11.94 7.30 8.70
C TRP A 103 -11.19 8.61 8.84
N GLY A 104 -10.30 8.69 9.82
CA GLY A 104 -9.42 9.86 9.96
C GLY A 104 -8.59 10.09 8.69
N VAL A 105 -8.40 11.34 8.29
CA VAL A 105 -7.85 11.75 6.96
C VAL A 105 -6.48 11.14 6.62
N LYS A 106 -5.68 10.76 7.63
CA LYS A 106 -4.35 10.16 7.45
C LYS A 106 -4.33 8.64 7.59
N THR A 107 -5.47 7.98 7.76
CA THR A 107 -5.54 6.54 8.08
C THR A 107 -4.97 5.71 6.95
N ILE A 108 -5.43 5.93 5.71
CA ILE A 108 -4.90 5.21 4.54
C ILE A 108 -3.43 5.55 4.29
N THR A 109 -3.01 6.80 4.45
CA THR A 109 -1.60 7.20 4.32
C THR A 109 -0.70 6.44 5.29
N ARG A 110 -1.13 6.25 6.55
CA ARG A 110 -0.40 5.45 7.54
C ARG A 110 -0.33 3.98 7.14
N TYR A 111 -1.42 3.41 6.61
CA TYR A 111 -1.46 2.01 6.21
C TYR A 111 -0.59 1.71 4.98
N GLU A 112 -0.56 2.62 4.02
CA GLU A 112 0.31 2.54 2.84
C GLU A 112 1.79 2.83 3.15
N SER A 113 2.13 3.28 4.36
CA SER A 113 3.51 3.54 4.79
C SER A 113 3.86 2.73 6.04
N HIS A 114 3.67 3.29 7.23
CA HIS A 114 4.37 2.85 8.44
C HIS A 114 3.47 2.27 9.54
N GLN A 115 2.16 2.08 9.34
CA GLN A 115 1.29 1.54 10.40
C GLN A 115 0.51 0.33 9.93
N VAL A 116 0.58 -0.76 10.71
CA VAL A 116 -0.27 -1.93 10.48
C VAL A 116 -1.71 -1.63 10.90
N GLN A 117 -2.65 -1.89 10.00
CA GLN A 117 -4.08 -1.76 10.20
C GLN A 117 -4.62 -2.74 11.24
N ASP A 118 -5.74 -2.39 11.86
CA ASP A 118 -6.51 -3.36 12.65
C ASP A 118 -7.34 -4.28 11.73
N ARG A 119 -7.93 -5.32 12.33
CA ARG A 119 -8.73 -6.31 11.59
C ARG A 119 -10.01 -5.73 11.02
N ALA A 120 -10.64 -4.74 11.67
CA ALA A 120 -11.88 -4.16 11.20
C ALA A 120 -11.65 -3.37 9.91
N HIS A 121 -10.62 -2.52 9.91
CA HIS A 121 -10.20 -1.79 8.72
C HIS A 121 -9.71 -2.71 7.60
N ASP A 122 -8.97 -3.78 7.93
CA ASP A 122 -8.54 -4.78 6.96
C ASP A 122 -9.73 -5.47 6.26
N MET A 123 -10.76 -5.86 7.01
CA MET A 123 -11.98 -6.46 6.44
C MET A 123 -12.71 -5.49 5.51
N ILE A 124 -12.81 -4.22 5.87
CA ILE A 124 -13.44 -3.19 5.04
C ILE A 124 -12.67 -3.03 3.73
N LEU A 125 -11.34 -2.91 3.79
CA LEU A 125 -10.51 -2.78 2.58
C LEU A 125 -10.61 -4.02 1.67
N LYS A 126 -10.63 -5.23 2.25
CA LYS A 126 -10.88 -6.48 1.51
C LYS A 126 -12.27 -6.49 0.86
N LYS A 127 -13.29 -5.97 1.54
CA LYS A 127 -14.64 -5.87 0.97
C LYS A 127 -14.68 -4.92 -0.22
N ILE A 128 -14.00 -3.77 -0.15
CA ILE A 128 -13.87 -2.82 -1.28
C ILE A 128 -13.18 -3.50 -2.48
N ASP A 129 -12.19 -4.35 -2.22
CA ASP A 129 -11.47 -5.07 -3.27
C ASP A 129 -12.34 -6.07 -4.04
N GLN A 130 -13.23 -6.75 -3.30
CA GLN A 130 -14.06 -7.87 -3.77
C GLN A 130 -15.43 -7.44 -4.30
N ASP A 131 -15.96 -6.33 -3.79
CA ASP A 131 -17.32 -5.87 -4.05
C ASP A 131 -17.35 -4.43 -4.61
N PRO A 132 -17.26 -4.28 -5.94
CA PRO A 132 -17.36 -2.98 -6.61
C PRO A 132 -18.74 -2.34 -6.50
N GLU A 133 -19.79 -3.13 -6.31
CA GLU A 133 -21.16 -2.61 -6.16
C GLU A 133 -21.25 -1.89 -4.80
N TRP A 134 -20.72 -2.52 -3.75
CA TRP A 134 -20.64 -1.87 -2.44
C TRP A 134 -19.77 -0.61 -2.46
N PHE A 135 -18.66 -0.59 -3.23
CA PHE A 135 -17.89 0.63 -3.41
C PHE A 135 -18.70 1.75 -4.07
N LEU A 136 -19.54 1.43 -5.07
CA LEU A 136 -20.42 2.39 -5.73
C LEU A 136 -21.49 2.95 -4.77
N GLU A 137 -22.07 2.12 -3.91
CA GLU A 137 -23.00 2.55 -2.86
C GLU A 137 -22.35 3.57 -1.92
N LEU A 138 -21.17 3.23 -1.38
CA LEU A 138 -20.41 4.15 -0.52
C LEU A 138 -20.04 5.46 -1.21
N LEU A 139 -19.73 5.39 -2.50
CA LEU A 139 -19.40 6.56 -3.30
C LEU A 139 -20.61 7.48 -3.48
N GLU A 140 -21.81 6.92 -3.68
CA GLU A 140 -23.05 7.71 -3.78
C GLU A 140 -23.40 8.38 -2.45
N GLU A 141 -23.30 7.64 -1.33
CA GLU A 141 -23.52 8.19 0.01
C GLU A 141 -22.57 9.35 0.35
N SER A 142 -21.39 9.37 -0.25
CA SER A 142 -20.35 10.38 -0.03
C SER A 142 -20.25 11.43 -1.13
N LYS A 143 -21.20 11.46 -2.08
CA LYS A 143 -21.16 12.33 -3.28
C LYS A 143 -21.00 13.81 -2.95
N GLU A 144 -21.70 14.31 -1.94
CA GLU A 144 -21.63 15.72 -1.54
C GLU A 144 -20.29 16.12 -0.90
N LYS A 145 -19.53 15.14 -0.40
CA LYS A 145 -18.24 15.36 0.28
C LYS A 145 -17.04 15.26 -0.67
N ILE A 146 -17.25 14.83 -1.90
CA ILE A 146 -16.22 14.59 -2.91
C ILE A 146 -16.40 15.60 -4.04
N GLN A 147 -15.28 16.05 -4.61
CA GLN A 147 -15.33 16.94 -5.79
C GLN A 147 -16.04 16.25 -6.96
N PRO A 148 -16.98 16.91 -7.67
CA PRO A 148 -17.77 16.27 -8.73
C PRO A 148 -16.92 15.59 -9.81
N SER A 149 -15.80 16.20 -10.21
CA SER A 149 -14.88 15.64 -11.20
C SER A 149 -14.18 14.36 -10.72
N SER A 150 -13.81 14.31 -9.43
CA SER A 150 -13.25 13.11 -8.80
C SER A 150 -14.29 12.00 -8.70
N TYR A 151 -15.50 12.33 -8.25
CA TYR A 151 -16.62 11.39 -8.14
C TYR A 151 -16.92 10.71 -9.49
N GLU A 152 -17.04 11.47 -10.58
CA GLU A 152 -17.32 10.91 -11.91
C GLU A 152 -16.20 9.98 -12.39
N ASN A 153 -14.94 10.32 -12.10
CA ASN A 153 -13.79 9.47 -12.43
C ASN A 153 -13.82 8.15 -11.65
N TYR A 154 -14.10 8.21 -10.34
CA TYR A 154 -14.18 7.03 -9.49
C TYR A 154 -15.33 6.12 -9.89
N LYS A 155 -16.51 6.70 -10.15
CA LYS A 155 -17.70 5.99 -10.64
C LYS A 155 -17.43 5.29 -11.95
N LYS A 156 -16.84 6.00 -12.93
CA LYS A 156 -16.50 5.43 -14.24
C LYS A 156 -15.58 4.21 -14.10
N LYS A 157 -14.54 4.30 -13.27
CA LYS A 157 -13.60 3.19 -13.02
C LYS A 157 -14.23 2.02 -12.27
N ALA A 158 -15.07 2.31 -11.27
CA ALA A 158 -15.78 1.30 -10.52
C ALA A 158 -16.77 0.53 -11.41
N VAL A 159 -17.53 1.24 -12.26
CA VAL A 159 -18.44 0.63 -13.23
C VAL A 159 -17.68 -0.21 -14.25
N SER A 160 -16.56 0.29 -14.81
CA SER A 160 -15.79 -0.50 -15.78
C SER A 160 -15.22 -1.78 -15.17
N PHE A 161 -14.81 -1.73 -13.90
CA PHE A 161 -14.33 -2.91 -13.17
C PHE A 161 -15.47 -3.88 -12.81
N ALA A 162 -16.65 -3.38 -12.45
CA ALA A 162 -17.81 -4.21 -12.16
C ALA A 162 -18.27 -4.99 -13.42
N LEU A 163 -18.26 -4.33 -14.59
CA LEU A 163 -18.64 -4.92 -15.87
C LEU A 163 -17.63 -5.97 -16.37
N SER A 164 -16.34 -5.84 -16.05
CA SER A 164 -15.33 -6.83 -16.43
C SER A 164 -15.31 -8.07 -15.52
N SER A 165 -15.95 -8.00 -14.34
CA SER A 165 -15.85 -9.05 -13.31
C SER A 165 -16.97 -10.10 -13.33
N SER A 166 -18.08 -9.92 -14.07
CA SER A 166 -19.05 -11.00 -14.35
C SER A 166 -20.18 -10.61 -15.32
N LYS A 167 -20.61 -11.53 -16.20
CA LYS A 167 -21.78 -11.35 -17.10
C LYS A 167 -23.12 -11.18 -16.35
N ASP A 168 -23.27 -11.75 -15.15
CA ASP A 168 -24.51 -11.73 -14.37
C ASP A 168 -24.73 -10.43 -13.57
N ARG A 169 -23.67 -9.68 -13.26
CA ARG A 169 -23.76 -8.38 -12.54
C ARG A 169 -24.25 -7.22 -13.44
N ILE A 170 -24.18 -7.40 -14.75
CA ILE A 170 -24.55 -6.40 -15.76
C ILE A 170 -26.05 -6.03 -15.66
N LEU A 171 -26.93 -6.98 -15.34
CA LEU A 171 -28.38 -6.72 -15.27
C LEU A 171 -28.78 -5.82 -14.09
N LYS A 172 -28.19 -6.03 -12.91
CA LYS A 172 -28.48 -5.21 -11.71
C LYS A 172 -27.93 -3.79 -11.87
N ILE A 173 -26.76 -3.64 -12.49
CA ILE A 173 -26.14 -2.33 -12.68
C ILE A 173 -26.86 -1.50 -13.75
N LYS A 174 -27.39 -2.13 -14.82
CA LYS A 174 -28.27 -1.41 -15.76
C LYS A 174 -29.51 -0.83 -15.05
N ALA A 175 -30.05 -1.52 -14.06
CA ALA A 175 -31.16 -1.01 -13.25
C ALA A 175 -30.73 0.16 -12.33
N PHE A 176 -29.56 0.06 -11.67
CA PHE A 176 -29.04 1.12 -10.80
C PHE A 176 -28.64 2.39 -11.58
N VAL A 177 -27.97 2.24 -12.73
CA VAL A 177 -27.60 3.38 -13.59
C VAL A 177 -28.86 4.05 -14.17
N ALA A 178 -29.90 3.28 -14.50
CA ALA A 178 -31.17 3.81 -14.96
C ALA A 178 -31.95 4.55 -13.86
N SER A 179 -31.87 4.13 -12.59
CA SER A 179 -32.56 4.80 -11.48
C SER A 179 -31.90 6.09 -11.01
N VAL A 180 -30.61 6.30 -11.31
CA VAL A 180 -29.83 7.49 -10.92
C VAL A 180 -29.79 8.56 -12.04
N SER A 181 -30.35 8.25 -13.22
CA SER A 181 -30.39 9.14 -14.38
C SER A 181 -31.71 9.92 -14.52
N VAL A 182 -32.52 10.02 -13.46
CA VAL A 182 -33.77 10.80 -13.41
C VAL A 182 -33.62 11.98 -12.46
#